data_AF-A0A8H8U8W7-F1
#
_entry.id   AF-A0A8H8U8W7-F1
#
_cell.length_a   1.000
_cell.length_b   1.000
_cell.length_c   1.000
_cell.angle_alpha   90.00
_cell.angle_beta   90.00
_cell.angle_gamma   90.00
#
_symmetry.space_group_name_H-M   'P 1'
#
loop_
_entity.id
_entity.type
_entity.pdbx_description
1 polymer ?
#
loop_
_entity_poly.entity_id
_entity_poly.type
_entity_poly.pdbx_seq_one_letter_code
_entity_poly.pdbx_strand_id
1 'polypeptide(L)'
;MPSPPLPNDSAISVATTSQNTSSSATARSNSKSPKSKSPSNSPTTIPYNQLTPEEQAAQDIENVAAVQQAQDEIDIDSSSDGRSVSGESGYETDSLQSASTSLGSSVRNYAWENGRRYHRFREGVYNFPNDDSEQDREDMKHAMMVNLCQQLHFAPIGSDPQNILDMGTGTGIWAIEMGDQYPGARILGMDLSPIQPDWVPPNVQFVVDDVESPWLRPVDHFDYIHARHTVMAIKDWPKLMRRVYEHLKPGGWFELQEIHHYPYCHDGSMPPTYKVTEFWTNIIAALGRLGVNFNATLLLADMMREAGFTNVTTRIFHVPIGTWPRNKVLKMVGLYWRTILIDGLQPIALGPMTRGLGWSREQVEVWLVEVRKAYMDGSVHSHMPLHIICGQKPE
;
A
#
# COMPACT_ATOMS: atom_id res chain seq x y z
N MET A 1 -25.23 -16.86 -60.12
CA MET A 1 -24.11 -16.70 -61.07
C MET A 1 -22.81 -16.64 -60.28
N PRO A 2 -21.70 -17.22 -60.78
CA PRO A 2 -20.99 -18.17 -59.92
C PRO A 2 -19.46 -17.98 -59.79
N SER A 3 -18.88 -18.67 -58.81
CA SER A 3 -17.47 -19.09 -58.74
C SER A 3 -17.24 -20.36 -59.60
N PRO A 4 -16.02 -20.93 -59.75
CA PRO A 4 -14.69 -20.50 -59.29
C PRO A 4 -13.76 -20.22 -60.51
N PRO A 5 -12.50 -20.73 -60.73
CA PRO A 5 -11.93 -22.04 -60.35
C PRO A 5 -10.61 -22.02 -59.53
N LEU A 6 -10.29 -23.17 -58.94
CA LEU A 6 -8.95 -23.61 -58.56
C LEU A 6 -8.47 -24.70 -59.54
N PRO A 7 -7.14 -24.83 -59.74
CA PRO A 7 -6.44 -26.10 -59.93
C PRO A 7 -5.68 -26.44 -58.61
N ASN A 8 -5.62 -27.65 -58.04
CA ASN A 8 -5.43 -29.03 -58.55
C ASN A 8 -4.12 -29.18 -59.38
N ASP A 9 -3.26 -30.19 -59.16
CA ASP A 9 -3.40 -31.36 -58.29
C ASP A 9 -2.04 -32.04 -57.95
N SER A 10 -2.07 -32.98 -57.00
CA SER A 10 -1.21 -34.18 -56.89
C SER A 10 0.31 -34.05 -56.57
N ALA A 11 1.01 -35.07 -56.03
CA ALA A 11 0.67 -36.18 -55.11
C ALA A 11 1.95 -37.00 -54.72
N ILE A 12 1.84 -37.94 -53.75
CA ILE A 12 2.75 -39.11 -53.49
C ILE A 12 4.15 -38.73 -52.92
N SER A 13 4.82 -39.45 -52.00
CA SER A 13 4.66 -40.69 -51.19
C SER A 13 5.23 -40.44 -49.76
N VAL A 14 4.92 -41.11 -48.64
CA VAL A 14 4.52 -42.49 -48.29
C VAL A 14 5.68 -43.52 -48.15
N ALA A 15 6.22 -43.62 -46.92
CA ALA A 15 6.93 -44.74 -46.28
C ALA A 15 7.01 -44.36 -44.76
N THR A 16 6.58 -45.07 -43.70
CA THR A 16 6.49 -46.51 -43.36
C THR A 16 7.86 -47.22 -43.44
N THR A 17 8.37 -47.94 -42.44
CA THR A 17 7.84 -48.44 -41.13
C THR A 17 9.02 -48.37 -40.10
N SER A 18 9.07 -48.91 -38.86
CA SER A 18 8.29 -49.86 -38.06
C SER A 18 8.49 -49.66 -36.54
N GLN A 19 7.65 -50.29 -35.71
CA GLN A 19 7.83 -50.44 -34.26
C GLN A 19 8.90 -51.51 -33.92
N ASN A 20 9.46 -51.47 -32.72
CA ASN A 20 9.63 -52.67 -31.89
C ASN A 20 9.69 -52.33 -30.38
N THR A 21 9.52 -53.32 -29.50
CA THR A 21 9.17 -53.12 -28.08
C THR A 21 10.14 -53.76 -27.07
N SER A 22 9.92 -53.43 -25.78
CA SER A 22 10.24 -54.21 -24.57
C SER A 22 11.62 -54.11 -23.88
N SER A 23 11.60 -53.38 -22.74
CA SER A 23 11.92 -53.90 -21.39
C SER A 23 13.35 -53.87 -20.78
N SER A 24 13.33 -53.92 -19.43
CA SER A 24 14.42 -54.15 -18.44
C SER A 24 15.46 -53.06 -18.10
N ALA A 25 15.12 -52.29 -17.06
CA ALA A 25 15.84 -52.15 -15.77
C ALA A 25 17.34 -51.74 -15.66
N THR A 26 17.56 -50.82 -14.70
CA THR A 26 18.76 -50.64 -13.83
C THR A 26 20.13 -50.28 -14.43
N ALA A 27 20.58 -49.04 -14.16
CA ALA A 27 21.81 -48.76 -13.40
C ALA A 27 21.84 -47.30 -12.89
N ARG A 28 22.66 -47.01 -11.86
CA ARG A 28 22.92 -45.64 -11.36
C ARG A 28 24.20 -45.07 -11.98
N SER A 29 24.25 -43.77 -12.25
CA SER A 29 25.51 -43.02 -12.32
C SER A 29 25.32 -41.57 -11.83
N ASN A 30 26.13 -41.14 -10.86
CA ASN A 30 26.11 -39.77 -10.36
C ASN A 30 26.86 -38.82 -11.31
N SER A 31 26.28 -37.67 -11.65
CA SER A 31 26.99 -36.53 -12.22
C SER A 31 26.75 -35.29 -11.35
N LYS A 32 27.75 -34.89 -10.56
CA LYS A 32 27.71 -33.64 -9.77
C LYS A 32 28.09 -32.46 -10.65
N SER A 33 27.14 -31.57 -10.94
CA SER A 33 27.45 -30.25 -11.51
C SER A 33 28.15 -29.36 -10.46
N PRO A 34 29.21 -28.62 -10.82
CA PRO A 34 29.91 -27.75 -9.87
C PRO A 34 29.09 -26.48 -9.56
N LYS A 35 28.89 -26.17 -8.27
CA LYS A 35 28.32 -24.87 -7.86
C LYS A 35 29.36 -23.77 -8.03
N SER A 36 29.12 -22.82 -8.92
CA SER A 36 29.85 -21.54 -8.96
C SER A 36 29.51 -20.71 -7.73
N LYS A 37 30.52 -20.37 -6.91
CA LYS A 37 30.37 -19.38 -5.84
C LYS A 37 30.60 -17.97 -6.39
N SER A 38 29.52 -17.28 -6.72
CA SER A 38 29.52 -15.82 -6.86
C SER A 38 29.42 -15.19 -5.46
N PRO A 39 30.18 -14.12 -5.14
CA PRO A 39 30.04 -13.44 -3.86
C PRO A 39 28.77 -12.57 -3.84
N SER A 40 27.87 -12.86 -2.90
CA SER A 40 26.72 -11.99 -2.60
C SER A 40 27.20 -10.83 -1.73
N ASN A 41 27.30 -9.63 -2.32
CA ASN A 41 27.54 -8.38 -1.60
C ASN A 41 26.23 -7.58 -1.48
N SER A 42 25.24 -8.14 -0.80
CA SER A 42 24.05 -7.39 -0.39
C SER A 42 24.43 -6.47 0.79
N PRO A 43 24.06 -5.18 0.79
CA PRO A 43 24.25 -4.30 1.93
C PRO A 43 23.29 -4.72 3.05
N THR A 44 23.72 -5.65 3.90
CA THR A 44 22.92 -6.14 5.03
C THR A 44 22.90 -5.07 6.11
N THR A 45 21.80 -4.33 6.21
CA THR A 45 21.53 -3.45 7.36
C THR A 45 21.49 -4.30 8.62
N ILE A 46 22.34 -3.99 9.61
CA ILE A 46 22.40 -4.74 10.86
C ILE A 46 21.11 -4.44 11.65
N PRO A 47 20.36 -5.46 12.13
CA PRO A 47 19.17 -5.24 12.95
C PRO A 47 19.50 -4.42 14.21
N TYR A 48 18.60 -3.52 14.63
CA TYR A 48 18.84 -2.63 15.77
C TYR A 48 19.33 -3.37 17.04
N ASN A 49 18.76 -4.54 17.32
CA ASN A 49 19.12 -5.40 18.46
C ASN A 49 20.51 -6.08 18.34
N GLN A 50 21.24 -5.84 17.25
CA GLN A 50 22.61 -6.32 16.99
C GLN A 50 23.62 -5.17 16.82
N LEU A 51 23.17 -3.91 16.83
CA LEU A 51 24.03 -2.72 16.87
C LEU A 51 24.70 -2.56 18.25
N THR A 52 25.82 -1.85 18.31
CA THR A 52 26.40 -1.40 19.58
C THR A 52 25.56 -0.26 20.20
N PRO A 53 25.64 -0.02 21.52
CA PRO A 53 24.91 1.08 22.17
C PRO A 53 25.22 2.48 21.61
N GLU A 54 26.43 2.68 21.06
CA GLU A 54 26.81 3.94 20.40
C GLU A 54 26.14 4.10 19.03
N GLU A 55 26.03 3.01 18.27
CA GLU A 55 25.30 2.98 16.99
C GLU A 55 23.77 3.08 17.19
N GLN A 56 23.23 2.46 18.24
CA GLN A 56 21.82 2.62 18.64
C GLN A 56 21.51 4.09 18.97
N ALA A 57 22.27 4.71 19.87
CA ALA A 57 22.08 6.11 20.22
C ALA A 57 22.25 7.07 19.02
N ALA A 58 23.16 6.77 18.10
CA ALA A 58 23.32 7.53 16.85
C ALA A 58 22.11 7.37 15.91
N GLN A 59 21.54 6.16 15.80
CA GLN A 59 20.34 5.89 15.02
C GLN A 59 19.10 6.55 15.65
N ASP A 60 18.97 6.53 16.97
CA ASP A 60 17.88 7.17 17.71
C ASP A 60 17.89 8.69 17.49
N ILE A 61 19.08 9.32 17.49
CA ILE A 61 19.25 10.75 17.17
C ILE A 61 18.85 11.04 15.72
N GLU A 62 19.24 10.21 14.76
CA GLU A 62 18.86 10.35 13.33
C GLU A 62 17.34 10.17 13.14
N ASN A 63 16.70 9.25 13.88
CA ASN A 63 15.25 9.01 13.88
C ASN A 63 14.49 10.20 14.47
N VAL A 64 14.89 10.72 15.63
CA VAL A 64 14.27 11.90 16.25
C VAL A 64 14.42 13.14 15.36
N ALA A 65 15.59 13.32 14.74
CA ALA A 65 15.81 14.38 13.76
C ALA A 65 14.90 14.24 12.52
N ALA A 66 14.66 13.01 12.04
CA ALA A 66 13.76 12.74 10.93
C ALA A 66 12.30 13.07 11.27
N VAL A 67 11.83 12.65 12.45
CA VAL A 67 10.49 12.94 12.97
C VAL A 67 10.25 14.46 13.08
N GLN A 68 11.27 15.24 13.46
CA GLN A 68 11.18 16.70 13.51
C GLN A 68 11.22 17.34 12.11
N GLN A 69 12.21 17.01 11.28
CA GLN A 69 12.37 17.56 9.92
C GLN A 69 11.16 17.26 9.02
N ALA A 70 10.49 16.12 9.21
CA ALA A 70 9.25 15.83 8.51
C ALA A 70 8.06 16.70 8.97
N GLN A 71 8.03 17.20 10.21
CA GLN A 71 6.96 18.10 10.68
C GLN A 71 7.21 19.57 10.35
N ASP A 72 8.49 19.96 10.20
CA ASP A 72 8.92 21.33 9.89
C ASP A 72 9.33 21.47 8.40
N GLU A 73 10.63 21.46 8.11
CA GLU A 73 11.21 21.54 6.77
C GLU A 73 12.36 20.52 6.66
N ILE A 74 12.49 19.89 5.50
CA ILE A 74 13.43 18.78 5.27
C ILE A 74 14.74 19.31 4.67
N ASP A 75 15.87 19.05 5.32
CA ASP A 75 17.19 19.39 4.80
C ASP A 75 17.44 18.75 3.43
N ILE A 76 17.79 19.56 2.42
CA ILE A 76 18.21 19.08 1.09
C ILE A 76 19.67 18.57 1.14
N ASP A 77 19.95 17.42 0.53
CA ASP A 77 21.30 16.90 0.40
C ASP A 77 22.10 17.65 -0.68
N SER A 78 22.75 18.74 -0.25
CA SER A 78 23.66 19.56 -1.05
C SER A 78 24.90 18.82 -1.61
N SER A 79 25.05 17.52 -1.41
CA SER A 79 26.07 16.69 -2.08
C SER A 79 25.54 15.89 -3.27
N SER A 80 24.22 15.91 -3.50
CA SER A 80 23.54 15.11 -4.53
C SER A 80 23.49 15.78 -5.91
N ASP A 81 24.67 16.10 -6.47
CA ASP A 81 24.84 16.61 -7.85
C ASP A 81 24.37 15.58 -8.92
N GLY A 82 23.06 15.51 -9.15
CA GLY A 82 22.39 14.87 -10.31
C GLY A 82 22.61 13.37 -10.54
N ARG A 83 23.39 12.69 -9.69
CA ARG A 83 23.81 11.30 -9.92
C ARG A 83 22.74 10.29 -9.51
N SER A 84 21.97 9.84 -10.48
CA SER A 84 21.02 8.73 -10.35
C SER A 84 21.72 7.43 -9.93
N VAL A 85 21.41 6.97 -8.72
CA VAL A 85 21.86 5.66 -8.21
C VAL A 85 21.03 4.57 -8.89
N SER A 86 21.54 4.07 -10.02
CA SER A 86 20.98 2.93 -10.74
C SER A 86 21.44 1.62 -10.09
N GLY A 87 20.71 1.20 -9.05
CA GLY A 87 20.90 -0.07 -8.35
C GLY A 87 19.60 -0.88 -8.32
N GLU A 88 19.34 -1.69 -9.35
CA GLU A 88 18.26 -2.66 -9.31
C GLU A 88 18.62 -3.77 -8.31
N SER A 89 17.85 -3.83 -7.21
CA SER A 89 17.97 -4.85 -6.17
C SER A 89 16.59 -5.41 -5.87
N GLY A 90 16.13 -6.33 -6.72
CA GLY A 90 14.87 -7.03 -6.49
C GLY A 90 14.94 -7.89 -5.24
N TYR A 91 13.94 -7.77 -4.37
CA TYR A 91 13.76 -8.67 -3.23
C TYR A 91 13.00 -9.92 -3.70
N GLU A 92 13.51 -11.10 -3.37
CA GLU A 92 12.92 -12.39 -3.70
C GLU A 92 12.51 -13.08 -2.39
N THR A 93 11.21 -13.30 -2.20
CA THR A 93 10.63 -13.84 -0.95
C THR A 93 10.05 -15.23 -1.19
N ASP A 94 10.58 -16.24 -0.50
CA ASP A 94 10.08 -17.62 -0.55
C ASP A 94 8.65 -17.71 0.01
N SER A 95 7.70 -18.17 -0.81
CA SER A 95 6.30 -18.38 -0.41
C SER A 95 6.02 -19.84 -0.07
N LEU A 96 5.69 -20.12 1.20
CA LEU A 96 5.36 -21.46 1.70
C LEU A 96 3.89 -21.54 2.14
N GLN A 97 3.05 -22.12 1.27
CA GLN A 97 1.65 -22.38 1.57
C GLN A 97 1.46 -23.64 2.44
N SER A 98 0.51 -23.56 3.38
CA SER A 98 -0.19 -24.71 3.97
C SER A 98 -1.65 -24.30 4.21
N ALA A 99 -2.59 -25.24 4.34
CA ALA A 99 -4.02 -24.97 4.12
C ALA A 99 -4.97 -25.62 5.15
N SER A 100 -6.27 -25.30 4.98
CA SER A 100 -7.47 -25.85 5.69
C SER A 100 -7.84 -25.08 6.97
N THR A 101 -9.10 -24.70 7.27
CA THR A 101 -10.41 -24.71 6.57
C THR A 101 -11.38 -23.85 7.42
N SER A 102 -12.41 -23.16 6.92
CA SER A 102 -12.95 -22.99 5.55
C SER A 102 -13.82 -21.73 5.46
N LEU A 103 -13.84 -21.06 4.30
CA LEU A 103 -14.83 -20.02 3.95
C LEU A 103 -15.80 -20.54 2.86
N GLY A 104 -16.98 -19.92 2.77
CA GLY A 104 -17.97 -20.24 1.73
C GLY A 104 -17.43 -20.00 0.32
N SER A 105 -17.66 -20.94 -0.60
CA SER A 105 -17.04 -20.96 -1.93
C SER A 105 -17.40 -19.77 -2.84
N SER A 106 -18.44 -19.00 -2.50
CA SER A 106 -18.80 -17.75 -3.18
C SER A 106 -17.79 -16.63 -2.93
N VAL A 107 -17.16 -16.58 -1.75
CA VAL A 107 -16.35 -15.43 -1.29
C VAL A 107 -14.97 -15.35 -1.94
N ARG A 108 -14.36 -16.50 -2.29
CA ARG A 108 -13.04 -16.57 -2.93
C ARG A 108 -13.04 -16.37 -4.46
N ASN A 109 -14.15 -15.95 -5.06
CA ASN A 109 -14.20 -15.63 -6.49
C ASN A 109 -13.73 -14.19 -6.73
N TYR A 110 -12.45 -13.99 -7.04
CA TYR A 110 -11.94 -12.68 -7.45
C TYR A 110 -12.54 -12.24 -8.79
N ALA A 111 -12.68 -10.93 -8.97
CA ALA A 111 -12.91 -10.31 -10.28
C ALA A 111 -11.55 -10.07 -10.98
N TRP A 112 -11.55 -10.00 -12.30
CA TRP A 112 -10.35 -9.76 -13.11
C TRP A 112 -10.65 -8.73 -14.19
N GLU A 113 -9.90 -7.64 -14.22
CA GLU A 113 -10.05 -6.56 -15.20
C GLU A 113 -8.65 -6.09 -15.64
N ASN A 114 -8.47 -5.78 -16.93
CA ASN A 114 -7.20 -5.31 -17.52
C ASN A 114 -5.94 -6.19 -17.31
N GLY A 115 -6.07 -7.37 -16.67
CA GLY A 115 -4.98 -8.27 -16.29
C GLY A 115 -4.61 -8.26 -14.79
N ARG A 116 -5.31 -7.48 -13.96
CA ARG A 116 -5.09 -7.37 -12.50
C ARG A 116 -6.22 -8.05 -11.71
N ARG A 117 -5.95 -8.47 -10.47
CA ARG A 117 -6.94 -9.10 -9.56
C ARG A 117 -7.72 -8.02 -8.80
N TYR A 118 -9.03 -8.17 -8.67
CA TYR A 118 -9.90 -7.25 -7.93
C TYR A 118 -10.84 -7.99 -6.97
N HIS A 119 -11.28 -7.31 -5.91
CA HIS A 119 -12.38 -7.77 -5.05
C HIS A 119 -13.68 -8.02 -5.86
N ARG A 120 -14.55 -8.91 -5.35
CA ARG A 120 -15.88 -9.18 -5.92
C ARG A 120 -17.03 -8.96 -4.92
N PHE A 121 -16.75 -8.92 -3.62
CA PHE A 121 -17.72 -8.46 -2.63
C PHE A 121 -17.97 -6.96 -2.87
N ARG A 122 -19.14 -6.64 -3.44
CA ARG A 122 -19.46 -5.31 -4.02
C ARG A 122 -18.58 -4.89 -5.19
N GLU A 123 -18.41 -5.82 -6.13
CA GLU A 123 -17.88 -5.62 -7.48
C GLU A 123 -18.18 -4.20 -8.04
N GLY A 124 -17.12 -3.45 -8.35
CA GLY A 124 -17.19 -2.06 -8.85
C GLY A 124 -17.21 -0.94 -7.78
N VAL A 125 -17.25 -1.24 -6.48
CA VAL A 125 -17.22 -0.19 -5.43
C VAL A 125 -15.81 0.34 -5.17
N TYR A 126 -14.83 -0.55 -4.96
CA TYR A 126 -13.40 -0.22 -4.81
C TYR A 126 -12.68 -0.26 -6.17
N ASN A 127 -11.78 0.69 -6.42
CA ASN A 127 -11.22 0.96 -7.76
C ASN A 127 -9.82 0.37 -8.02
N PHE A 128 -9.14 -0.12 -7.00
CA PHE A 128 -7.74 -0.57 -7.07
C PHE A 128 -7.66 -2.11 -7.03
N PRO A 129 -6.60 -2.72 -7.57
CA PRO A 129 -6.43 -4.17 -7.53
C PRO A 129 -6.13 -4.68 -6.11
N ASN A 130 -6.08 -5.99 -5.94
CA ASN A 130 -5.66 -6.67 -4.71
C ASN A 130 -4.84 -7.94 -5.01
N ASP A 131 -4.04 -7.93 -6.07
CA ASP A 131 -3.05 -8.98 -6.34
C ASP A 131 -1.82 -8.87 -5.44
N ASP A 132 -0.89 -9.81 -5.61
CA ASP A 132 0.20 -10.04 -4.66
C ASP A 132 1.24 -8.90 -4.72
N SER A 133 1.48 -8.34 -5.91
CA SER A 133 2.27 -7.11 -6.08
C SER A 133 1.63 -5.84 -5.48
N GLU A 134 0.31 -5.84 -5.24
CA GLU A 134 -0.33 -4.74 -4.50
C GLU A 134 -0.17 -4.94 -2.98
N GLN A 135 -0.20 -6.18 -2.49
CA GLN A 135 0.08 -6.50 -1.07
C GLN A 135 1.52 -6.13 -0.70
N ASP A 136 2.52 -6.49 -1.53
CA ASP A 136 3.92 -6.07 -1.38
C ASP A 136 4.04 -4.52 -1.27
N ARG A 137 3.20 -3.80 -2.01
CA ARG A 137 3.16 -2.33 -2.07
C ARG A 137 2.53 -1.71 -0.81
N GLU A 138 1.49 -2.33 -0.25
CA GLU A 138 0.89 -1.92 1.02
C GLU A 138 1.78 -2.25 2.23
N ASP A 139 2.49 -3.38 2.21
CA ASP A 139 3.49 -3.71 3.25
C ASP A 139 4.70 -2.76 3.18
N MET A 140 5.13 -2.34 1.99
CA MET A 140 6.13 -1.28 1.84
C MET A 140 5.63 0.08 2.37
N LYS A 141 4.33 0.42 2.21
CA LYS A 141 3.74 1.60 2.88
C LYS A 141 3.77 1.44 4.40
N HIS A 142 3.40 0.28 4.93
CA HIS A 142 3.46 0.04 6.37
C HIS A 142 4.90 0.24 6.89
N ALA A 143 5.90 -0.36 6.25
CA ALA A 143 7.30 -0.21 6.62
C ALA A 143 7.77 1.26 6.54
N MET A 144 7.37 2.00 5.50
CA MET A 144 7.61 3.44 5.36
C MET A 144 6.99 4.24 6.52
N MET A 145 5.73 3.96 6.87
CA MET A 145 5.00 4.62 7.95
C MET A 145 5.67 4.38 9.32
N VAL A 146 6.06 3.14 9.64
CA VAL A 146 6.77 2.82 10.89
C VAL A 146 8.13 3.52 10.94
N ASN A 147 8.90 3.51 9.85
CA ASN A 147 10.21 4.20 9.79
C ASN A 147 10.08 5.73 9.89
N LEU A 148 9.01 6.33 9.37
CA LEU A 148 8.77 7.78 9.46
C LEU A 148 8.24 8.20 10.83
N CYS A 149 7.24 7.50 11.35
CA CYS A 149 6.50 7.91 12.55
C CYS A 149 7.09 7.37 13.85
N GLN A 150 7.88 6.30 13.80
CA GLN A 150 8.50 5.63 14.96
C GLN A 150 7.51 5.09 16.02
N GLN A 151 6.21 5.04 15.69
CA GLN A 151 5.12 4.51 16.53
C GLN A 151 3.92 4.15 15.65
N LEU A 152 3.05 3.26 16.13
CA LEU A 152 1.89 2.76 15.37
C LEU A 152 0.66 3.68 15.43
N HIS A 153 0.52 4.44 16.51
CA HIS A 153 -0.60 5.36 16.78
C HIS A 153 -0.12 6.64 17.45
N PHE A 154 -0.91 7.70 17.35
CA PHE A 154 -0.66 9.01 17.95
C PHE A 154 -1.73 9.41 18.97
N ALA A 155 -2.90 8.75 18.96
CA ALA A 155 -3.93 8.91 19.98
C ALA A 155 -3.46 8.39 21.36
N PRO A 156 -3.72 9.11 22.46
CA PRO A 156 -3.31 8.73 23.81
C PRO A 156 -4.27 7.69 24.42
N ILE A 157 -4.26 6.47 23.88
CA ILE A 157 -5.15 5.34 24.24
C ILE A 157 -4.80 4.64 25.56
N GLY A 158 -3.81 5.15 26.30
CA GLY A 158 -3.31 4.55 27.54
C GLY A 158 -2.48 3.29 27.33
N SER A 159 -2.31 2.51 28.40
CA SER A 159 -1.50 1.27 28.42
C SER A 159 -2.32 -0.02 28.44
N ASP A 160 -3.65 0.06 28.56
CA ASP A 160 -4.55 -1.10 28.69
C ASP A 160 -5.88 -0.93 27.91
N PRO A 161 -5.84 -0.58 26.60
CA PRO A 161 -7.03 -0.54 25.75
C PRO A 161 -7.63 -1.95 25.59
N GLN A 162 -8.96 -2.10 25.65
CA GLN A 162 -9.59 -3.43 25.69
C GLN A 162 -10.06 -3.94 24.32
N ASN A 163 -10.58 -3.07 23.45
CA ASN A 163 -11.06 -3.41 22.10
C ASN A 163 -10.62 -2.34 21.10
N ILE A 164 -9.94 -2.77 20.04
CA ILE A 164 -9.39 -1.92 18.98
C ILE A 164 -9.97 -2.35 17.63
N LEU A 165 -10.37 -1.41 16.78
CA LEU A 165 -10.77 -1.64 15.38
C LEU A 165 -9.73 -1.05 14.41
N ASP A 166 -9.29 -1.83 13.44
CA ASP A 166 -8.52 -1.36 12.28
C ASP A 166 -9.40 -1.41 11.02
N MET A 167 -9.70 -0.25 10.45
CA MET A 167 -10.59 -0.08 9.31
C MET A 167 -9.81 -0.01 7.99
N GLY A 168 -10.08 -0.93 7.07
CA GLY A 168 -9.28 -1.08 5.85
C GLY A 168 -7.92 -1.69 6.15
N THR A 169 -7.91 -2.77 6.95
CA THR A 169 -6.69 -3.35 7.53
C THR A 169 -5.71 -3.92 6.48
N GLY A 170 -6.13 -4.09 5.21
CA GLY A 170 -5.26 -4.52 4.13
C GLY A 170 -4.68 -5.92 4.38
N THR A 171 -3.35 -6.04 4.38
CA THR A 171 -2.61 -7.27 4.74
C THR A 171 -2.74 -7.64 6.23
N GLY A 172 -3.23 -6.74 7.08
CA GLY A 172 -3.39 -6.95 8.52
C GLY A 172 -2.14 -6.65 9.34
N ILE A 173 -1.04 -6.24 8.71
CA ILE A 173 0.27 -6.04 9.36
C ILE A 173 0.24 -5.03 10.54
N TRP A 174 -0.48 -3.92 10.42
CA TRP A 174 -0.64 -2.96 11.54
C TRP A 174 -1.43 -3.55 12.71
N ALA A 175 -2.49 -4.32 12.43
CA ALA A 175 -3.30 -4.98 13.45
C ALA A 175 -2.52 -6.11 14.17
N ILE A 176 -1.58 -6.75 13.48
CA ILE A 176 -0.65 -7.74 14.05
C ILE A 176 0.32 -7.07 15.02
N GLU A 177 1.04 -6.02 14.59
CA GLU A 177 1.99 -5.31 15.46
C GLU A 177 1.30 -4.64 16.65
N MET A 178 0.09 -4.10 16.49
CA MET A 178 -0.73 -3.61 17.60
C MET A 178 -1.17 -4.74 18.55
N GLY A 179 -1.36 -5.96 18.04
CA GLY A 179 -1.65 -7.15 18.85
C GLY A 179 -0.47 -7.55 19.73
N ASP A 180 0.75 -7.47 19.20
CA ASP A 180 2.00 -7.71 19.94
C ASP A 180 2.35 -6.55 20.91
N GLN A 181 2.08 -5.30 20.53
CA GLN A 181 2.26 -4.13 21.41
C GLN A 181 1.27 -4.12 22.59
N TYR A 182 0.03 -4.57 22.36
CA TYR A 182 -1.04 -4.60 23.35
C TYR A 182 -1.64 -6.01 23.51
N PRO A 183 -0.92 -6.97 24.14
CA PRO A 183 -1.37 -8.36 24.27
C PRO A 183 -2.63 -8.56 25.14
N GLY A 184 -3.05 -7.54 25.91
CA GLY A 184 -4.34 -7.51 26.61
C GLY A 184 -5.51 -7.03 25.74
N ALA A 185 -5.24 -6.26 24.69
CA ALA A 185 -6.25 -5.67 23.81
C ALA A 185 -6.77 -6.70 22.80
N ARG A 186 -8.07 -6.69 22.53
CA ARG A 186 -8.67 -7.41 21.40
C ARG A 186 -8.57 -6.55 20.14
N ILE A 187 -7.78 -6.98 19.16
CA ILE A 187 -7.66 -6.27 17.87
C ILE A 187 -8.61 -6.90 16.86
N LEU A 188 -9.42 -6.08 16.19
CA LEU A 188 -10.30 -6.49 15.10
C LEU A 188 -9.92 -5.73 13.83
N GLY A 189 -9.36 -6.40 12.83
CA GLY A 189 -9.16 -5.81 11.50
C GLY A 189 -10.35 -6.09 10.58
N MET A 190 -10.80 -5.07 9.84
CA MET A 190 -11.91 -5.16 8.88
C MET A 190 -11.44 -4.74 7.49
N ASP A 191 -11.72 -5.56 6.48
CA ASP A 191 -11.42 -5.27 5.07
C ASP A 191 -12.48 -5.85 4.12
N LEU A 192 -12.51 -5.39 2.87
CA LEU A 192 -13.32 -5.99 1.79
C LEU A 192 -12.69 -7.28 1.22
N SER A 193 -11.40 -7.50 1.47
CA SER A 193 -10.59 -8.59 0.90
C SER A 193 -10.06 -9.53 1.98
N PRO A 194 -10.30 -10.86 1.90
CA PRO A 194 -9.60 -11.84 2.73
C PRO A 194 -8.19 -12.09 2.15
N ILE A 195 -7.23 -11.28 2.58
CA ILE A 195 -5.81 -11.30 2.16
C ILE A 195 -4.83 -11.32 3.34
N GLN A 196 -5.34 -11.46 4.57
CA GLN A 196 -4.56 -11.44 5.79
C GLN A 196 -3.96 -12.84 6.09
N PRO A 197 -2.82 -12.95 6.79
CA PRO A 197 -2.17 -14.23 7.05
C PRO A 197 -2.96 -15.13 8.03
N ASP A 198 -2.87 -16.45 7.83
CA ASP A 198 -3.51 -17.44 8.70
C ASP A 198 -2.90 -17.53 10.12
N TRP A 199 -1.65 -17.06 10.31
CA TRP A 199 -0.95 -17.05 11.60
C TRP A 199 -0.83 -15.62 12.13
N VAL A 200 -1.53 -15.32 13.22
CA VAL A 200 -1.52 -14.01 13.91
C VAL A 200 -1.49 -14.18 15.44
N PRO A 201 -1.17 -13.11 16.21
CA PRO A 201 -1.29 -13.12 17.66
C PRO A 201 -2.71 -13.50 18.12
N PRO A 202 -2.86 -14.22 19.25
CA PRO A 202 -4.13 -14.85 19.66
C PRO A 202 -5.25 -13.86 20.04
N ASN A 203 -4.91 -12.58 20.16
CA ASN A 203 -5.79 -11.45 20.43
C ASN A 203 -6.22 -10.69 19.16
N VAL A 204 -5.66 -11.01 17.99
CA VAL A 204 -5.98 -10.41 16.69
C VAL A 204 -7.02 -11.25 15.94
N GLN A 205 -8.01 -10.61 15.33
CA GLN A 205 -9.06 -11.25 14.54
C GLN A 205 -9.37 -10.43 13.29
N PHE A 206 -9.64 -11.10 12.16
CA PHE A 206 -10.02 -10.44 10.90
C PHE A 206 -11.44 -10.77 10.47
N VAL A 207 -12.14 -9.79 9.88
CA VAL A 207 -13.47 -9.95 9.30
C VAL A 207 -13.54 -9.34 7.91
N VAL A 208 -14.19 -10.05 6.98
CA VAL A 208 -14.53 -9.52 5.65
C VAL A 208 -15.87 -8.79 5.75
N ASP A 209 -15.85 -7.46 5.76
CA ASP A 209 -17.05 -6.62 5.84
C ASP A 209 -16.76 -5.21 5.26
N ASP A 210 -17.82 -4.47 4.96
CA ASP A 210 -17.74 -3.08 4.48
C ASP A 210 -17.85 -2.10 5.65
N VAL A 211 -16.80 -1.31 5.89
CA VAL A 211 -16.78 -0.25 6.91
C VAL A 211 -17.87 0.80 6.72
N GLU A 212 -18.38 1.02 5.50
CA GLU A 212 -19.52 1.91 5.23
C GLU A 212 -20.90 1.30 5.57
N SER A 213 -20.98 0.02 5.93
CA SER A 213 -22.22 -0.69 6.31
C SER A 213 -22.56 -0.58 7.79
N PRO A 214 -23.82 -0.85 8.20
CA PRO A 214 -24.19 -0.90 9.62
C PRO A 214 -23.35 -1.95 10.35
N TRP A 215 -22.61 -1.54 11.38
CA TRP A 215 -21.74 -2.45 12.11
C TRP A 215 -22.54 -3.39 13.02
N LEU A 216 -22.01 -4.60 13.22
CA LEU A 216 -22.61 -5.66 14.02
C LEU A 216 -22.07 -5.70 15.47
N ARG A 217 -21.32 -4.66 15.87
CA ARG A 217 -20.83 -4.49 17.25
C ARG A 217 -21.78 -3.58 18.03
N PRO A 218 -21.82 -3.66 19.37
CA PRO A 218 -22.59 -2.72 20.17
C PRO A 218 -22.12 -1.27 19.98
N VAL A 219 -22.99 -0.33 20.30
CA VAL A 219 -22.59 1.04 20.66
C VAL A 219 -21.66 1.01 21.88
N ASP A 220 -20.80 2.02 22.03
CA ASP A 220 -19.87 2.15 23.17
C ASP A 220 -18.99 0.90 23.40
N HIS A 221 -18.51 0.27 22.31
CA HIS A 221 -17.76 -0.99 22.35
C HIS A 221 -16.23 -0.81 22.28
N PHE A 222 -15.75 0.05 21.38
CA PHE A 222 -14.33 0.21 21.10
C PHE A 222 -13.68 1.27 21.99
N ASP A 223 -12.46 1.01 22.44
CA ASP A 223 -11.61 1.97 23.16
C ASP A 223 -10.84 2.84 22.17
N TYR A 224 -10.47 2.26 21.02
CA TYR A 224 -9.75 2.90 19.94
C TYR A 224 -10.22 2.39 18.57
N ILE A 225 -10.32 3.29 17.60
CA ILE A 225 -10.56 2.97 16.19
C ILE A 225 -9.48 3.67 15.35
N HIS A 226 -8.90 2.93 14.41
CA HIS A 226 -7.85 3.38 13.50
C HIS A 226 -8.30 3.17 12.04
N ALA A 227 -7.81 4.02 11.14
CA ALA A 227 -7.80 3.74 9.69
C ALA A 227 -6.60 4.43 9.03
N ARG A 228 -6.06 3.82 7.96
CA ARG A 228 -4.88 4.31 7.26
C ARG A 228 -4.96 4.10 5.75
N HIS A 229 -4.62 5.11 4.96
CA HIS A 229 -4.72 5.14 3.49
C HIS A 229 -6.12 4.81 2.91
N THR A 230 -7.19 5.03 3.67
CA THR A 230 -8.59 4.73 3.32
C THR A 230 -9.28 5.82 2.49
N VAL A 231 -8.69 7.01 2.33
CA VAL A 231 -9.32 8.14 1.60
C VAL A 231 -9.65 7.84 0.13
N MET A 232 -9.01 6.83 -0.47
CA MET A 232 -9.28 6.35 -1.83
C MET A 232 -10.48 5.38 -1.93
N ALA A 233 -11.00 4.90 -0.79
CA ALA A 233 -12.05 3.89 -0.70
C ALA A 233 -13.41 4.45 -0.23
N ILE A 234 -13.40 5.28 0.83
CA ILE A 234 -14.61 5.75 1.51
C ILE A 234 -15.36 6.80 0.69
N LYS A 235 -16.68 6.65 0.57
CA LYS A 235 -17.58 7.55 -0.18
C LYS A 235 -18.37 8.48 0.73
N ASP A 236 -18.96 7.97 1.82
CA ASP A 236 -19.73 8.78 2.78
C ASP A 236 -18.97 8.94 4.12
N TRP A 237 -17.95 9.80 4.09
CA TRP A 237 -17.17 10.15 5.28
C TRP A 237 -18.03 10.66 6.46
N PRO A 238 -19.02 11.57 6.29
CA PRO A 238 -19.87 12.01 7.40
C PRO A 238 -20.67 10.87 8.06
N LYS A 239 -21.14 9.88 7.29
CA LYS A 239 -21.79 8.67 7.82
C LYS A 239 -20.83 7.74 8.55
N LEU A 240 -19.61 7.57 8.03
CA LEU A 240 -18.57 6.80 8.72
C LEU A 240 -18.20 7.47 10.06
N MET A 241 -17.94 8.79 10.06
CA MET A 241 -17.62 9.58 11.26
C MET A 241 -18.68 9.43 12.37
N ARG A 242 -19.97 9.55 12.02
CA ARG A 242 -21.08 9.31 12.98
C ARG A 242 -21.07 7.88 13.52
N ARG A 243 -20.83 6.87 12.68
CA ARG A 243 -20.79 5.48 13.13
C ARG A 243 -19.61 5.18 14.05
N VAL A 244 -18.42 5.71 13.74
CA VAL A 244 -17.26 5.61 14.64
C VAL A 244 -17.60 6.23 15.99
N TYR A 245 -18.22 7.40 16.02
CA TYR A 245 -18.69 8.05 17.24
C TYR A 245 -19.76 7.24 18.01
N GLU A 246 -20.67 6.56 17.32
CA GLU A 246 -21.67 5.67 17.95
C GLU A 246 -21.01 4.43 18.62
N HIS A 247 -19.93 3.90 18.05
CA HIS A 247 -19.36 2.60 18.46
C HIS A 247 -18.07 2.72 19.32
N LEU A 248 -17.44 3.90 19.37
CA LEU A 248 -16.47 4.23 20.41
C LEU A 248 -17.15 4.38 21.76
N LYS A 249 -16.46 3.98 22.83
CA LYS A 249 -16.81 4.31 24.22
C LYS A 249 -16.67 5.82 24.48
N PRO A 250 -17.37 6.37 25.47
CA PRO A 250 -16.98 7.64 26.09
C PRO A 250 -15.49 7.63 26.47
N GLY A 251 -14.79 8.74 26.26
CA GLY A 251 -13.33 8.84 26.41
C GLY A 251 -12.49 8.13 25.33
N GLY A 252 -13.10 7.32 24.46
CA GLY A 252 -12.41 6.56 23.39
C GLY A 252 -11.94 7.43 22.21
N TRP A 253 -10.99 6.91 21.43
CA TRP A 253 -10.31 7.68 20.37
C TRP A 253 -10.53 7.15 18.95
N PHE A 254 -10.67 8.07 18.00
CA PHE A 254 -10.55 7.81 16.56
C PHE A 254 -9.26 8.42 16.02
N GLU A 255 -8.49 7.66 15.25
CA GLU A 255 -7.32 8.14 14.52
C GLU A 255 -7.39 7.78 13.03
N LEU A 256 -6.97 8.73 12.20
CA LEU A 256 -6.84 8.60 10.76
C LEU A 256 -5.41 8.97 10.34
N GLN A 257 -4.74 8.06 9.62
CA GLN A 257 -3.40 8.26 9.07
C GLN A 257 -3.50 8.30 7.53
N GLU A 258 -3.67 9.51 6.97
CA GLU A 258 -4.06 9.68 5.57
C GLU A 258 -3.09 10.59 4.80
N ILE A 259 -2.60 10.09 3.66
CA ILE A 259 -1.78 10.90 2.75
C ILE A 259 -2.70 11.80 1.93
N HIS A 260 -2.42 13.11 1.90
CA HIS A 260 -2.90 13.98 0.83
C HIS A 260 -2.04 13.76 -0.40
N HIS A 261 -2.57 13.01 -1.37
CA HIS A 261 -1.84 12.57 -2.55
C HIS A 261 -1.75 13.68 -3.61
N TYR A 262 -0.98 14.71 -3.29
CA TYR A 262 -0.68 15.83 -4.17
C TYR A 262 0.75 16.32 -3.89
N PRO A 263 1.60 16.58 -4.90
CA PRO A 263 2.97 16.98 -4.67
C PRO A 263 3.06 18.45 -4.23
N TYR A 264 3.80 18.67 -3.14
CA TYR A 264 4.22 19.98 -2.65
C TYR A 264 5.73 20.13 -2.78
N CYS A 265 6.22 21.37 -2.63
CA CYS A 265 7.62 21.76 -2.77
C CYS A 265 7.81 23.11 -2.05
N HIS A 266 8.83 23.21 -1.19
CA HIS A 266 9.09 24.42 -0.39
C HIS A 266 10.15 25.34 -1.03
N ASP A 267 11.14 24.79 -1.73
CA ASP A 267 12.29 25.52 -2.30
C ASP A 267 12.03 26.11 -3.71
N GLY A 268 10.91 25.76 -4.33
CA GLY A 268 10.55 26.18 -5.69
C GLY A 268 11.22 25.38 -6.81
N SER A 269 11.87 24.24 -6.51
CA SER A 269 12.44 23.33 -7.51
C SER A 269 11.40 22.69 -8.45
N MET A 270 10.16 22.52 -7.98
CA MET A 270 9.07 21.91 -8.76
C MET A 270 8.56 22.84 -9.87
N PRO A 271 8.70 22.48 -11.16
CA PRO A 271 8.28 23.35 -12.26
C PRO A 271 6.74 23.42 -12.39
N PRO A 272 6.18 24.54 -12.90
CA PRO A 272 4.72 24.68 -13.11
C PRO A 272 4.09 23.64 -14.04
N THR A 273 4.90 22.90 -14.81
CA THR A 273 4.50 21.83 -15.73
C THR A 273 4.86 20.42 -15.23
N TYR A 274 5.14 20.26 -13.93
CA TYR A 274 5.57 18.98 -13.34
C TYR A 274 4.53 17.88 -13.54
N LYS A 275 4.94 16.77 -14.17
CA LYS A 275 4.02 15.70 -14.61
C LYS A 275 3.41 14.89 -13.47
N VAL A 276 4.02 14.88 -12.28
CA VAL A 276 3.40 14.31 -11.08
C VAL A 276 2.22 15.15 -10.62
N THR A 277 2.30 16.48 -10.71
CA THR A 277 1.19 17.38 -10.39
C THR A 277 0.03 17.18 -11.36
N GLU A 278 0.33 17.15 -12.67
CA GLU A 278 -0.65 16.83 -13.73
C GLU A 278 -1.31 15.45 -13.51
N PHE A 279 -0.54 14.46 -13.07
CA PHE A 279 -1.05 13.14 -12.71
C PHE A 279 -2.09 13.22 -11.59
N TRP A 280 -1.76 13.80 -10.44
CA TRP A 280 -2.69 13.85 -9.31
C TRP A 280 -3.90 14.75 -9.56
N THR A 281 -3.76 15.86 -10.29
CA THR A 281 -4.91 16.66 -10.77
C THR A 281 -5.89 15.80 -11.59
N ASN A 282 -5.38 14.97 -12.51
CA ASN A 282 -6.21 14.08 -13.32
C ASN A 282 -6.85 12.96 -12.48
N ILE A 283 -6.12 12.32 -11.54
CA ILE A 283 -6.66 11.30 -10.64
C ILE A 283 -7.78 11.86 -9.75
N ILE A 284 -7.59 13.06 -9.18
CA ILE A 284 -8.61 13.76 -8.38
C ILE A 284 -9.87 14.03 -9.23
N ALA A 285 -9.71 14.57 -10.43
CA ALA A 285 -10.83 14.84 -11.35
C ALA A 285 -11.55 13.56 -11.81
N ALA A 286 -10.81 12.45 -11.96
CA ALA A 286 -11.33 11.14 -12.33
C ALA A 286 -12.15 10.51 -11.18
N LEU A 287 -11.58 10.45 -9.97
CA LEU A 287 -12.22 9.90 -8.78
C LEU A 287 -13.47 10.70 -8.36
N GLY A 288 -13.43 12.04 -8.49
CA GLY A 288 -14.59 12.90 -8.23
C GLY A 288 -15.81 12.57 -9.11
N ARG A 289 -15.59 12.17 -10.37
CA ARG A 289 -16.68 11.69 -11.26
C ARG A 289 -17.19 10.29 -10.91
N LEU A 290 -16.42 9.51 -10.16
CA LEU A 290 -16.80 8.20 -9.62
C LEU A 290 -17.37 8.30 -8.18
N GLY A 291 -17.60 9.52 -7.67
CA GLY A 291 -18.19 9.76 -6.35
C GLY A 291 -17.21 9.62 -5.18
N VAL A 292 -15.89 9.64 -5.42
CA VAL A 292 -14.86 9.58 -4.37
C VAL A 292 -14.19 10.95 -4.24
N ASN A 293 -14.36 11.60 -3.09
CA ASN A 293 -13.64 12.85 -2.78
C ASN A 293 -12.22 12.53 -2.31
N PHE A 294 -11.29 12.40 -3.25
CA PHE A 294 -9.91 12.05 -2.93
C PHE A 294 -9.11 13.18 -2.20
N ASN A 295 -9.65 14.40 -2.15
CA ASN A 295 -9.14 15.49 -1.31
C ASN A 295 -9.74 15.49 0.11
N ALA A 296 -10.55 14.49 0.49
CA ALA A 296 -11.22 14.46 1.80
C ALA A 296 -10.23 14.50 2.97
N THR A 297 -8.97 14.06 2.81
CA THR A 297 -7.87 14.19 3.81
C THR A 297 -7.81 15.59 4.44
N LEU A 298 -8.01 16.64 3.64
CA LEU A 298 -7.94 18.03 4.09
C LEU A 298 -9.16 18.46 4.94
N LEU A 299 -10.21 17.64 5.00
CA LEU A 299 -11.51 17.93 5.63
C LEU A 299 -11.80 17.02 6.83
N LEU A 300 -11.10 15.89 6.99
CA LEU A 300 -11.39 14.86 8.00
C LEU A 300 -11.42 15.41 9.44
N ALA A 301 -10.54 16.36 9.77
CA ALA A 301 -10.49 16.98 11.09
C ALA A 301 -11.73 17.83 11.39
N ASP A 302 -12.31 18.50 10.39
CA ASP A 302 -13.56 19.25 10.58
C ASP A 302 -14.77 18.31 10.56
N MET A 303 -14.75 17.24 9.76
CA MET A 303 -15.77 16.18 9.81
C MET A 303 -15.82 15.46 11.16
N MET A 304 -14.68 15.29 11.85
CA MET A 304 -14.64 14.83 13.25
C MET A 304 -15.33 15.84 14.18
N ARG A 305 -15.02 17.14 14.07
CA ARG A 305 -15.64 18.19 14.90
C ARG A 305 -17.15 18.27 14.67
N GLU A 306 -17.61 18.19 13.42
CA GLU A 306 -19.02 18.14 13.03
C GLU A 306 -19.75 16.89 13.55
N ALA A 307 -19.06 15.76 13.66
CA ALA A 307 -19.60 14.52 14.24
C ALA A 307 -19.62 14.50 15.78
N GLY A 308 -19.08 15.53 16.44
CA GLY A 308 -19.12 15.69 17.91
C GLY A 308 -17.84 15.28 18.64
N PHE A 309 -16.75 14.92 17.94
CA PHE A 309 -15.47 14.63 18.57
C PHE A 309 -14.85 15.88 19.20
N THR A 310 -14.28 15.72 20.40
CA THR A 310 -13.46 16.72 21.11
C THR A 310 -11.96 16.40 20.96
N ASN A 311 -11.10 17.29 21.47
CA ASN A 311 -9.64 17.14 21.41
C ASN A 311 -9.07 16.89 20.00
N VAL A 312 -9.78 17.35 18.96
CA VAL A 312 -9.47 17.06 17.56
C VAL A 312 -8.22 17.79 17.10
N THR A 313 -7.15 17.02 16.90
CA THR A 313 -5.81 17.50 16.52
C THR A 313 -5.40 16.95 15.16
N THR A 314 -4.55 17.71 14.47
CA THR A 314 -3.91 17.30 13.21
C THR A 314 -2.41 17.52 13.36
N ARG A 315 -1.61 16.49 13.11
CA ARG A 315 -0.16 16.60 12.87
C ARG A 315 0.10 16.31 11.39
N ILE A 316 1.06 16.99 10.79
CA ILE A 316 1.40 16.81 9.39
C ILE A 316 2.87 16.38 9.30
N PHE A 317 3.13 15.31 8.56
CA PHE A 317 4.47 14.86 8.21
C PHE A 317 4.64 14.98 6.70
N HIS A 318 5.68 15.67 6.24
CA HIS A 318 6.06 15.78 4.85
C HIS A 318 6.81 14.51 4.45
N VAL A 319 6.15 13.65 3.68
CA VAL A 319 6.75 12.41 3.13
C VAL A 319 7.48 12.77 1.85
N PRO A 320 8.83 12.77 1.82
CA PRO A 320 9.59 13.15 0.63
C PRO A 320 9.33 12.16 -0.52
N ILE A 321 9.48 12.63 -1.76
CA ILE A 321 9.43 11.81 -2.97
C ILE A 321 10.85 11.69 -3.50
N GLY A 322 11.46 10.51 -3.34
CA GLY A 322 12.82 10.22 -3.78
C GLY A 322 13.89 10.51 -2.73
N THR A 323 15.14 10.55 -3.18
CA THR A 323 16.34 10.41 -2.35
C THR A 323 17.09 11.74 -2.10
N TRP A 324 16.39 12.87 -2.23
CA TRP A 324 16.93 14.22 -2.03
C TRP A 324 17.13 14.68 -0.56
N PRO A 325 16.44 14.14 0.47
CA PRO A 325 16.69 14.55 1.85
C PRO A 325 18.12 14.24 2.30
N ARG A 326 18.72 15.09 3.15
CA ARG A 326 20.03 14.83 3.77
C ARG A 326 19.94 13.75 4.86
N ASN A 327 18.93 13.82 5.72
CA ASN A 327 18.68 12.83 6.76
C ASN A 327 18.46 11.43 6.13
N LYS A 328 19.14 10.41 6.67
CA LYS A 328 19.16 9.05 6.12
C LYS A 328 17.80 8.36 6.18
N VAL A 329 17.06 8.57 7.27
CA VAL A 329 15.73 7.99 7.47
C VAL A 329 14.75 8.62 6.47
N LEU A 330 14.77 9.95 6.32
CA LEU A 330 13.94 10.64 5.32
C LEU A 330 14.33 10.27 3.88
N LYS A 331 15.62 10.05 3.60
CA LYS A 331 16.10 9.54 2.30
C LYS A 331 15.61 8.11 2.01
N MET A 332 15.53 7.26 3.02
CA MET A 332 14.97 5.90 2.93
C MET A 332 13.43 5.93 2.77
N VAL A 333 12.73 6.69 3.60
CA VAL A 333 11.28 6.93 3.51
C VAL A 333 10.90 7.45 2.13
N GLY A 334 11.65 8.41 1.58
CA GLY A 334 11.40 8.95 0.25
C GLY A 334 11.75 8.01 -0.90
N LEU A 335 12.72 7.09 -0.71
CA LEU A 335 12.96 6.00 -1.65
C LEU A 335 11.78 5.02 -1.68
N TYR A 336 11.28 4.59 -0.51
CA TYR A 336 10.09 3.74 -0.41
C TYR A 336 8.88 4.44 -1.02
N TRP A 337 8.59 5.69 -0.65
CA TRP A 337 7.43 6.43 -1.16
C TRP A 337 7.49 6.61 -2.69
N ARG A 338 8.65 6.97 -3.25
CA ARG A 338 8.81 7.02 -4.72
C ARG A 338 8.56 5.66 -5.38
N THR A 339 9.00 4.56 -4.78
CA THR A 339 8.80 3.20 -5.30
C THR A 339 7.31 2.82 -5.28
N ILE A 340 6.65 2.97 -4.12
CA ILE A 340 5.21 2.78 -3.90
C ILE A 340 4.35 3.58 -4.91
N LEU A 341 4.80 4.78 -5.27
CA LEU A 341 4.14 5.65 -6.24
C LEU A 341 4.42 5.25 -7.70
N ILE A 342 5.66 4.88 -8.05
CA ILE A 342 6.03 4.44 -9.41
C ILE A 342 5.34 3.12 -9.78
N ASP A 343 5.33 2.16 -8.87
CA ASP A 343 4.70 0.84 -9.10
C ASP A 343 3.17 0.97 -9.08
N GLY A 344 2.66 1.89 -8.25
CA GLY A 344 1.25 2.27 -8.23
C GLY A 344 0.76 3.02 -9.47
N LEU A 345 1.63 3.59 -10.33
CA LEU A 345 1.25 4.46 -11.46
C LEU A 345 0.13 3.89 -12.33
N GLN A 346 0.30 2.67 -12.83
CA GLN A 346 -0.66 2.03 -13.74
C GLN A 346 -1.91 1.52 -12.98
N PRO A 347 -1.80 0.80 -11.84
CA PRO A 347 -2.94 0.46 -10.98
C PRO A 347 -3.82 1.65 -10.60
N ILE A 348 -3.22 2.77 -10.18
CA ILE A 348 -3.93 3.97 -9.72
C ILE A 348 -4.56 4.72 -10.89
N ALA A 349 -3.94 4.72 -12.08
CA ALA A 349 -4.46 5.45 -13.24
C ALA A 349 -5.55 4.71 -14.01
N LEU A 350 -5.39 3.41 -14.31
CA LEU A 350 -6.24 2.73 -15.30
C LEU A 350 -7.74 2.79 -14.94
N GLY A 351 -8.12 2.41 -13.72
CA GLY A 351 -9.51 2.42 -13.28
C GLY A 351 -10.17 3.82 -13.35
N PRO A 352 -9.64 4.81 -12.61
CA PRO A 352 -10.17 6.17 -12.63
C PRO A 352 -10.14 6.85 -14.01
N MET A 353 -9.02 6.80 -14.74
CA MET A 353 -8.86 7.53 -16.00
C MET A 353 -9.77 6.98 -17.11
N THR A 354 -9.92 5.66 -17.21
CA THR A 354 -10.81 5.04 -18.21
C THR A 354 -12.29 5.24 -17.86
N ARG A 355 -12.69 4.94 -16.61
CA ARG A 355 -14.11 4.98 -16.18
C ARG A 355 -14.62 6.41 -15.94
N GLY A 356 -13.78 7.28 -15.36
CA GLY A 356 -14.15 8.64 -14.98
C GLY A 356 -13.85 9.68 -16.07
N LEU A 357 -12.68 9.62 -16.72
CA LEU A 357 -12.31 10.58 -17.77
C LEU A 357 -12.60 10.09 -19.20
N GLY A 358 -12.92 8.81 -19.41
CA GLY A 358 -13.21 8.25 -20.73
C GLY A 358 -11.99 8.05 -21.62
N TRP A 359 -10.78 8.02 -21.04
CA TRP A 359 -9.54 7.79 -21.79
C TRP A 359 -9.45 6.32 -22.25
N SER A 360 -8.82 6.08 -23.40
CA SER A 360 -8.43 4.73 -23.78
C SER A 360 -7.26 4.22 -22.94
N ARG A 361 -7.07 2.90 -22.86
CA ARG A 361 -5.92 2.31 -22.15
C ARG A 361 -4.61 2.85 -22.72
N GLU A 362 -4.49 2.90 -24.04
CA GLU A 362 -3.30 3.33 -24.77
C GLU A 362 -2.94 4.79 -24.47
N GLN A 363 -3.94 5.66 -24.31
CA GLN A 363 -3.72 7.06 -23.91
C GLN A 363 -3.14 7.15 -22.50
N VAL A 364 -3.62 6.33 -21.56
CA VAL A 364 -3.08 6.27 -20.19
C VAL A 364 -1.65 5.73 -20.21
N GLU A 365 -1.42 4.56 -20.81
CA GLU A 365 -0.12 3.88 -20.84
C GLU A 365 0.99 4.77 -21.46
N VAL A 366 0.69 5.50 -22.54
CA VAL A 366 1.63 6.45 -23.17
C VAL A 366 1.90 7.67 -22.29
N TRP A 367 0.88 8.23 -21.63
CA TRP A 367 1.03 9.39 -20.75
C TRP A 367 1.85 9.06 -19.49
N LEU A 368 1.70 7.87 -18.92
CA LEU A 368 2.44 7.41 -17.74
C LEU A 368 3.97 7.36 -17.97
N VAL A 369 4.46 7.31 -19.21
CA VAL A 369 5.89 7.36 -19.53
C VAL A 369 6.53 8.68 -19.04
N GLU A 370 5.88 9.82 -19.27
CA GLU A 370 6.39 11.12 -18.83
C GLU A 370 6.21 11.34 -17.32
N VAL A 371 5.16 10.77 -16.72
CA VAL A 371 4.97 10.80 -15.26
C VAL A 371 6.06 9.98 -14.55
N ARG A 372 6.40 8.79 -15.07
CA ARG A 372 7.49 7.96 -14.52
C ARG A 372 8.86 8.65 -14.61
N LYS A 373 9.14 9.37 -15.71
CA LYS A 373 10.35 10.20 -15.81
C LYS A 373 10.38 11.29 -14.74
N ALA A 374 9.27 12.00 -14.53
CA ALA A 374 9.19 13.09 -13.55
C ALA A 374 9.33 12.62 -12.09
N TYR A 375 8.87 11.40 -11.76
CA TYR A 375 9.15 10.77 -10.46
C TYR A 375 10.63 10.41 -10.25
N MET A 376 11.38 10.17 -11.33
CA MET A 376 12.81 9.84 -11.29
C MET A 376 13.71 11.08 -11.39
N ASP A 377 13.14 12.28 -11.54
CA ASP A 377 13.88 13.55 -11.54
C ASP A 377 14.31 13.91 -10.11
N GLY A 378 15.59 13.66 -9.81
CA GLY A 378 16.19 13.98 -8.51
C GLY A 378 16.39 15.48 -8.25
N SER A 379 16.13 16.36 -9.23
CA SER A 379 16.26 17.82 -9.06
C SER A 379 15.01 18.50 -8.50
N VAL A 380 13.90 17.76 -8.35
CA VAL A 380 12.62 18.26 -7.83
C VAL A 380 12.43 17.77 -6.39
N HIS A 381 12.61 18.65 -5.42
CA HIS A 381 12.54 18.37 -3.99
C HIS A 381 11.08 18.33 -3.50
N SER A 382 10.31 17.39 -4.07
CA SER A 382 8.88 17.24 -3.81
C SER A 382 8.57 16.27 -2.67
N HIS A 383 7.41 16.47 -2.05
CA HIS A 383 6.89 15.70 -0.92
C HIS A 383 5.35 15.63 -0.95
N MET A 384 4.75 14.78 -0.12
CA MET A 384 3.30 14.69 0.11
C MET A 384 2.99 14.81 1.61
N PRO A 385 1.97 15.60 2.02
CA PRO A 385 1.52 15.64 3.41
C PRO A 385 0.86 14.34 3.85
N LEU A 386 1.44 13.66 4.84
CA LEU A 386 0.77 12.69 5.70
C LEU A 386 0.06 13.44 6.82
N HIS A 387 -1.27 13.36 6.86
CA HIS A 387 -2.08 13.89 7.95
C HIS A 387 -2.34 12.78 8.96
N ILE A 388 -1.86 12.98 10.19
CA ILE A 388 -2.27 12.21 11.37
C ILE A 388 -3.35 13.01 12.09
N ILE A 389 -4.55 12.48 12.17
CA ILE A 389 -5.73 13.19 12.68
C ILE A 389 -6.34 12.37 13.80
N CYS A 390 -6.33 12.91 15.01
CA CYS A 390 -6.85 12.25 16.21
C CYS A 390 -8.04 13.04 16.78
N GLY A 391 -9.13 12.37 17.12
CA GLY A 391 -10.29 12.94 17.81
C GLY A 391 -10.80 12.02 18.91
N GLN A 392 -11.27 12.58 20.02
CA GLN A 392 -11.78 11.83 21.17
C GLN A 392 -13.32 11.93 21.25
N LYS A 393 -13.99 10.87 21.66
CA LYS A 393 -15.39 10.94 22.09
C LYS A 393 -15.44 11.49 23.53
N PRO A 394 -16.31 12.49 23.84
CA PRO A 394 -16.51 12.96 25.21
C PRO A 394 -16.85 11.86 26.21
N GLU A 395 -16.57 12.12 27.49
CA GLU A 395 -17.07 11.36 28.66
C GLU A 395 -18.58 11.54 28.87
#